data_AF-A0A3A3CP97-F1
#
_entry.id   AF-A0A3A3CP97-F1
#
_cell.length_a   1.000
_cell.length_b   1.000
_cell.length_c   1.000
_cell.angle_alpha   90.00
_cell.angle_beta   90.00
_cell.angle_gamma   90.00
#
_symmetry.space_group_name_H-M   'P 1'
#
loop_
_entity.id
_entity.type
_entity.pdbx_description
1 polymer ?
#
loop_
_entity_poly.entity_id
_entity_poly.type
_entity_poly.pdbx_seq_one_letter_code
_entity_poly.pdbx_strand_id
1 'polypeptide(L)'
;MLDGSDLKSVRKNAGISQTDMAKKLDCDRRTIINYEQGVCEPKASQLFRWLSVCKIDLKPLASQLQHFKESIFVLFALPMISAATSSNIYSFIVLLCILYAVVRKNVNIAQISTLLFIIYNFEYRIITLLKTILVEHNYSAISIATIHYSFQILMATFSLVIFSKRIKISKYILNKMKVSPTIADQVLPWIYIYLLTLAIISAIEYGLNYKLNFKHLAFVYDYYEQLNYVAMLSIICLLFTMIVRHEKELKNGNSQC
;
A
#
# COMPACT_ATOMS: atom_id res chain seq x y z
N MET A 1 -19.76 -1.85 12.53
CA MET A 1 -20.41 -1.68 11.21
C MET A 1 -21.88 -1.56 11.53
N LEU A 2 -22.61 -0.60 10.94
CA LEU A 2 -24.06 -0.44 11.17
C LEU A 2 -24.75 -1.78 10.88
N ASP A 3 -25.39 -2.37 11.88
CA ASP A 3 -26.07 -3.65 11.73
C ASP A 3 -27.52 -3.47 11.26
N GLY A 4 -28.21 -4.57 10.93
CA GLY A 4 -29.62 -4.50 10.49
C GLY A 4 -30.55 -3.89 11.55
N SER A 5 -30.24 -4.09 12.83
CA SER A 5 -31.01 -3.54 13.95
C SER A 5 -30.84 -2.02 14.06
N ASP A 6 -29.65 -1.51 13.75
CA ASP A 6 -29.36 -0.08 13.65
C ASP A 6 -30.11 0.57 12.47
N LEU A 7 -30.15 -0.09 11.31
CA LEU A 7 -30.90 0.42 10.15
C LEU A 7 -32.39 0.56 10.46
N LYS A 8 -32.94 -0.42 11.20
CA LYS A 8 -34.32 -0.42 11.65
C LYS A 8 -34.60 0.69 12.66
N SER A 9 -33.71 0.90 13.64
CA SER A 9 -33.85 1.94 14.64
C SER A 9 -33.78 3.34 14.00
N VAL A 10 -32.81 3.56 13.12
CA VAL A 10 -32.65 4.79 12.34
C VAL A 10 -33.89 5.11 11.51
N ARG A 11 -34.45 4.13 10.79
CA ARG A 11 -35.67 4.34 10.00
C ARG A 11 -36.86 4.69 10.90
N LYS A 12 -37.04 3.97 12.00
CA LYS A 12 -38.13 4.20 12.95
C LYS A 12 -38.04 5.58 13.60
N ASN A 13 -36.84 5.99 13.99
CA ASN A 13 -36.59 7.31 14.59
C ASN A 13 -36.90 8.45 13.61
N ALA A 14 -36.72 8.21 12.30
CA ALA A 14 -37.12 9.13 11.25
C ALA A 14 -38.63 9.08 10.91
N GLY A 15 -39.41 8.20 11.55
CA GLY A 15 -40.85 8.06 11.32
C GLY A 15 -41.24 7.44 9.97
N ILE A 16 -40.34 6.71 9.32
CA ILE A 16 -40.54 6.19 7.96
C ILE A 16 -40.98 4.72 8.01
N SER A 17 -42.01 4.32 7.28
CA SER A 17 -42.42 2.91 7.19
C SER A 17 -41.49 2.09 6.27
N GLN A 18 -41.49 0.76 6.38
CA GLN A 18 -40.68 -0.08 5.47
C GLN A 18 -41.10 0.08 4.01
N THR A 19 -42.39 0.26 3.75
CA THR A 19 -42.96 0.49 2.41
C THR A 19 -42.55 1.85 1.85
N ASP A 20 -42.52 2.88 2.69
CA ASP A 20 -42.11 4.22 2.24
C ASP A 20 -40.60 4.30 2.03
N MET A 21 -39.83 3.60 2.85
CA MET A 21 -38.38 3.46 2.65
C MET A 21 -38.08 2.73 1.34
N ALA A 22 -38.79 1.64 1.06
CA ALA A 22 -38.67 0.88 -0.19
C ALA A 22 -38.95 1.77 -1.42
N LYS A 23 -40.02 2.56 -1.38
CA LYS A 23 -40.35 3.54 -2.43
C LYS A 23 -39.26 4.61 -2.61
N LYS A 24 -38.74 5.15 -1.51
CA LYS A 24 -37.71 6.21 -1.55
C LYS A 24 -36.34 5.68 -2.02
N LEU A 25 -36.05 4.41 -1.80
CA LEU A 25 -34.81 3.75 -2.22
C LEU A 25 -34.92 3.06 -3.58
N ASP A 26 -36.10 3.07 -4.19
CA ASP A 26 -36.41 2.40 -5.46
C ASP A 26 -36.06 0.91 -5.41
N CYS A 27 -36.57 0.22 -4.39
CA CYS A 27 -36.35 -1.21 -4.20
C CYS A 27 -37.59 -1.91 -3.63
N ASP A 28 -37.61 -3.23 -3.71
CA ASP A 28 -38.69 -4.02 -3.12
C ASP A 28 -38.70 -3.94 -1.59
N ARG A 29 -39.89 -4.04 -0.98
CA ARG A 29 -40.06 -4.05 0.48
C ARG A 29 -39.30 -5.21 1.13
N ARG A 30 -39.22 -6.37 0.48
CA ARG A 30 -38.47 -7.53 0.96
C ARG A 30 -36.98 -7.23 1.10
N THR A 31 -36.43 -6.39 0.23
CA THR A 31 -35.04 -5.95 0.31
C THR A 31 -34.77 -5.14 1.58
N ILE A 32 -35.70 -4.23 1.94
CA ILE A 32 -35.63 -3.45 3.20
C ILE A 32 -35.69 -4.39 4.41
N ILE A 33 -36.55 -5.40 4.38
CA ILE A 33 -36.66 -6.40 5.46
C ILE A 33 -35.35 -7.18 5.61
N ASN A 34 -34.78 -7.64 4.50
CA ASN A 34 -33.52 -8.39 4.50
C ASN A 34 -32.36 -7.54 5.04
N TYR A 35 -32.30 -6.25 4.72
CA TYR A 35 -31.32 -5.32 5.29
C TYR A 35 -31.50 -5.16 6.80
N GLU A 36 -32.73 -4.95 7.28
CA GLU A 36 -33.01 -4.80 8.71
C GLU A 36 -32.82 -6.08 9.54
N GLN A 37 -32.92 -7.24 8.90
CA GLN A 37 -32.68 -8.54 9.52
C GLN A 37 -31.21 -8.97 9.42
N GLY A 38 -30.36 -8.21 8.74
CA GLY A 38 -28.96 -8.57 8.51
C GLY A 38 -28.76 -9.77 7.58
N VAL A 39 -29.78 -10.14 6.79
CA VAL A 39 -29.72 -11.24 5.82
C VAL A 39 -28.84 -10.87 4.62
N CYS A 40 -28.84 -9.58 4.25
CA CYS A 40 -27.90 -9.02 3.29
C CYS A 40 -27.52 -7.60 3.67
N GLU A 41 -26.35 -7.15 3.22
CA GLU A 41 -25.87 -5.79 3.48
C GLU A 41 -26.24 -4.86 2.31
N PRO A 42 -26.70 -3.62 2.59
CA PRO A 42 -26.92 -2.64 1.55
C PRO A 42 -25.60 -2.21 0.92
N LYS A 43 -25.59 -1.98 -0.40
CA LYS A 43 -24.45 -1.33 -1.05
C LYS A 43 -24.22 0.05 -0.44
N ALA A 44 -22.97 0.50 -0.37
CA ALA A 44 -22.63 1.80 0.22
C ALA A 44 -23.49 2.95 -0.33
N SER A 45 -23.74 2.99 -1.65
CA SER A 45 -24.61 4.01 -2.28
C SER A 45 -26.06 3.97 -1.78
N GLN A 46 -26.62 2.78 -1.56
CA GLN A 46 -27.96 2.63 -0.99
C GLN A 46 -27.98 2.96 0.50
N LEU A 47 -26.94 2.62 1.24
CA LEU A 47 -26.78 3.02 2.65
C LEU A 47 -26.76 4.54 2.79
N PHE A 48 -26.00 5.25 1.95
CA PHE A 48 -25.98 6.72 1.96
C PHE A 48 -27.35 7.32 1.61
N ARG A 49 -28.06 6.76 0.63
CA ARG A 49 -29.44 7.15 0.33
C ARG A 49 -30.38 6.90 1.51
N TRP A 50 -30.26 5.76 2.19
CA TRP A 50 -31.05 5.43 3.38
C TRP A 50 -30.85 6.47 4.47
N LEU A 51 -29.59 6.80 4.80
CA LEU A 51 -29.24 7.79 5.82
C LEU A 51 -29.73 9.20 5.44
N SER A 52 -29.60 9.56 4.16
CA SER A 52 -30.13 10.83 3.61
C SER A 52 -31.66 10.92 3.72
N VAL A 53 -32.37 9.84 3.38
CA VAL A 53 -33.84 9.74 3.52
C VAL A 53 -34.27 9.86 4.98
N CYS A 54 -33.49 9.31 5.91
CA CYS A 54 -33.69 9.44 7.35
C CYS A 54 -33.29 10.80 7.92
N LYS A 55 -32.86 11.75 7.07
CA LYS A 55 -32.40 13.10 7.47
C LYS A 55 -31.30 13.08 8.55
N ILE A 56 -30.47 12.03 8.56
CA ILE A 56 -29.29 12.01 9.40
C ILE A 56 -28.32 13.05 8.85
N ASP A 57 -27.77 13.90 9.71
CA ASP A 57 -26.78 14.88 9.29
C ASP A 57 -25.52 14.14 8.79
N LEU A 58 -25.29 14.19 7.48
CA LEU A 58 -24.13 13.59 6.83
C LEU A 58 -22.90 14.50 6.87
N LYS A 59 -23.03 15.76 7.32
CA LYS A 59 -21.90 16.70 7.42
C LYS A 59 -20.74 16.15 8.27
N PRO A 60 -20.97 15.51 9.43
CA PRO A 60 -19.88 14.93 10.23
C PRO A 60 -19.17 13.78 9.51
N LEU A 61 -19.91 13.01 8.71
CA LEU A 61 -19.33 11.91 7.94
C LEU A 61 -18.55 12.43 6.73
N ALA A 62 -19.06 13.47 6.07
CA ALA A 62 -18.36 14.15 4.98
C ALA A 62 -17.07 14.83 5.45
N SER A 63 -17.07 15.46 6.63
CA SER A 63 -15.86 16.06 7.21
C SER A 63 -14.83 14.99 7.60
N GLN A 64 -15.27 13.86 8.17
CA GLN A 64 -14.37 12.71 8.42
C GLN A 64 -13.77 12.15 7.14
N LEU A 65 -14.58 12.01 6.08
CA LEU A 65 -14.11 11.56 4.77
C LEU A 65 -13.11 12.54 4.15
N GLN A 66 -13.35 13.85 4.33
CA GLN A 66 -12.48 14.90 3.85
C GLN A 66 -11.13 14.89 4.59
N HIS A 67 -11.11 14.77 5.91
CA HIS A 67 -9.87 14.62 6.68
C HIS A 67 -9.12 13.33 6.35
N PHE A 68 -9.82 12.24 6.06
CA PHE A 68 -9.19 11.00 5.59
C PHE A 68 -8.54 11.19 4.20
N LYS A 69 -9.24 11.88 3.29
CA LYS A 69 -8.71 12.24 1.96
C LYS A 69 -7.48 13.15 2.07
N GLU A 70 -7.52 14.15 2.95
CA GLU A 70 -6.39 15.04 3.22
C GLU A 70 -5.21 14.28 3.82
N SER A 71 -5.44 13.35 4.74
CA SER A 71 -4.40 12.51 5.35
C SER A 71 -3.72 11.58 4.33
N ILE A 72 -4.52 10.98 3.44
CA ILE A 72 -4.00 10.20 2.32
C ILE A 72 -3.20 11.11 1.38
N PHE A 73 -3.73 12.28 1.04
CA PHE A 73 -3.04 13.23 0.17
C PHE A 73 -1.69 13.69 0.74
N VAL A 74 -1.61 13.91 2.05
CA VAL A 74 -0.33 14.18 2.75
C VAL A 74 0.63 13.00 2.63
N LEU A 75 0.15 11.75 2.76
CA LEU A 75 0.95 10.55 2.55
C LEU A 75 1.50 10.44 1.12
N PHE A 76 0.73 10.88 0.12
CA PHE A 76 1.15 10.96 -1.28
C PHE A 76 2.03 12.18 -1.59
N ALA A 77 1.96 13.25 -0.79
CA ALA A 77 2.76 14.47 -0.96
C ALA A 77 4.10 14.42 -0.21
N LEU A 78 4.20 13.62 0.86
CA LEU A 78 5.44 13.42 1.64
C LEU A 78 6.66 12.99 0.79
N PRO A 79 6.52 12.18 -0.27
CA PRO A 79 7.64 11.85 -1.13
C PRO A 79 8.18 13.02 -1.97
N MET A 80 7.47 14.16 -2.05
CA MET A 80 7.82 15.30 -2.90
C MET A 80 8.77 16.32 -2.22
N ILE A 81 9.25 16.04 -1.00
CA ILE A 81 10.04 17.01 -0.21
C ILE A 81 11.55 16.84 -0.46
N SER A 82 12.08 15.63 -0.32
CA SER A 82 13.46 15.27 -0.69
C SER A 82 13.68 13.76 -0.64
N ALA A 83 14.61 13.22 -1.43
CA ALA A 83 14.94 11.79 -1.42
C ALA A 83 15.35 11.26 -0.04
N ALA A 84 16.11 12.05 0.73
CA ALA A 84 16.55 11.67 2.07
C ALA A 84 15.37 11.62 3.06
N THR A 85 14.48 12.60 2.99
CA THR A 85 13.28 12.65 3.84
C THR A 85 12.35 11.48 3.53
N SER A 86 12.07 11.23 2.25
CA SER A 86 11.23 10.11 1.80
C SER A 86 11.78 8.76 2.27
N SER A 87 13.10 8.57 2.16
CA SER A 87 13.78 7.36 2.62
C SER A 87 13.65 7.13 4.12
N ASN A 88 13.88 8.19 4.92
CA ASN A 88 13.76 8.11 6.37
C ASN A 88 12.33 7.78 6.82
N ILE A 89 11.33 8.41 6.19
CA ILE A 89 9.92 8.14 6.48
C ILE A 89 9.55 6.70 6.13
N TYR A 90 9.92 6.23 4.94
CA TYR A 90 9.65 4.85 4.52
C TYR A 90 10.27 3.84 5.50
N SER A 91 11.57 4.00 5.81
CA SER A 91 12.27 3.15 6.77
C SER A 91 11.63 3.18 8.15
N PHE A 92 11.19 4.35 8.63
CA PHE A 92 10.51 4.49 9.91
C PHE A 92 9.17 3.74 9.93
N ILE A 93 8.34 3.88 8.88
CA ILE A 93 7.06 3.18 8.78
C ILE A 93 7.27 1.66 8.74
N VAL A 94 8.23 1.17 7.95
CA VAL A 94 8.54 -0.26 7.90
C VAL A 94 9.03 -0.77 9.26
N LEU A 95 9.83 0.02 9.99
CA LEU A 95 10.26 -0.32 11.34
C LEU A 95 9.08 -0.43 12.33
N LEU A 96 8.10 0.46 12.24
CA LEU A 96 6.87 0.34 13.03
C LEU A 96 6.09 -0.95 12.69
N CYS A 97 6.07 -1.38 11.43
CA CYS A 97 5.47 -2.65 11.04
C CYS A 97 6.22 -3.85 11.64
N ILE A 98 7.56 -3.80 11.70
CA ILE A 98 8.38 -4.83 12.38
C ILE A 98 8.02 -4.89 13.86
N LEU A 99 8.01 -3.74 14.54
CA LEU A 99 7.68 -3.65 15.97
C LEU A 99 6.28 -4.20 16.25
N TYR A 100 5.28 -3.80 15.45
CA TYR A 100 3.93 -4.36 15.53
C TYR A 100 3.94 -5.89 15.39
N ALA A 101 4.63 -6.41 14.39
CA ALA A 101 4.66 -7.85 14.12
C ALA A 101 5.32 -8.65 15.25
N VAL A 102 6.37 -8.10 15.87
CA VAL A 102 7.03 -8.70 17.04
C VAL A 102 6.07 -8.71 18.24
N VAL A 103 5.41 -7.58 18.54
CA VAL A 103 4.45 -7.47 19.65
C VAL A 103 3.28 -8.44 19.48
N ARG A 104 2.74 -8.57 18.25
CA ARG A 104 1.63 -9.48 17.94
C ARG A 104 2.08 -10.91 17.61
N LYS A 105 3.38 -11.20 17.68
CA LYS A 105 3.99 -12.51 17.36
C LYS A 105 3.61 -13.03 15.96
N ASN A 106 3.40 -12.14 14.99
CA ASN A 106 3.10 -12.52 13.61
C ASN A 106 4.39 -12.70 12.81
N VAL A 107 4.77 -13.96 12.60
CA VAL A 107 6.01 -14.34 11.91
C VAL A 107 6.06 -13.85 10.46
N ASN A 108 4.93 -13.90 9.73
CA ASN A 108 4.91 -13.51 8.32
C ASN A 108 5.14 -12.01 8.13
N ILE A 109 4.42 -11.18 8.90
CA ILE A 109 4.58 -9.72 8.83
C ILE A 109 6.01 -9.35 9.27
N ALA A 110 6.52 -9.97 10.34
CA ALA A 110 7.87 -9.70 10.84
C ALA A 110 8.94 -10.02 9.79
N GLN A 111 8.88 -11.19 9.16
CA GLN A 111 9.86 -11.59 8.14
C GLN A 111 9.80 -10.69 6.90
N ILE A 112 8.60 -10.41 6.37
CA ILE A 112 8.46 -9.59 5.16
C ILE A 112 8.95 -8.16 5.41
N SER A 113 8.49 -7.53 6.49
CA SER A 113 8.89 -6.16 6.84
C SER A 113 10.39 -6.07 7.14
N THR A 114 10.97 -7.08 7.79
CA THR A 114 12.43 -7.14 8.03
C THR A 114 13.22 -7.25 6.72
N LEU A 115 12.81 -8.14 5.81
CA LEU A 115 13.46 -8.27 4.50
C LEU A 115 13.38 -6.97 3.70
N LEU A 116 12.20 -6.33 3.66
CA LEU A 116 12.01 -5.05 2.99
C LEU A 116 12.88 -3.95 3.59
N PHE A 117 12.98 -3.89 4.92
CA PHE A 117 13.81 -2.93 5.62
C PHE A 117 15.29 -3.11 5.28
N ILE A 118 15.80 -4.35 5.32
CA ILE A 118 17.20 -4.66 5.05
C ILE A 118 17.56 -4.35 3.60
N ILE A 119 16.77 -4.87 2.64
CA ILE A 119 17.02 -4.68 1.20
C ILE A 119 17.04 -3.19 0.87
N TYR A 120 16.02 -2.46 1.30
CA TYR A 120 15.89 -1.04 1.00
C TYR A 120 17.02 -0.20 1.59
N ASN A 121 17.33 -0.39 2.89
CA ASN A 121 18.38 0.39 3.54
C ASN A 121 19.76 0.04 2.97
N PHE A 122 20.00 -1.23 2.65
CA PHE A 122 21.23 -1.64 1.99
C PHE A 122 21.37 -0.94 0.63
N GLU A 123 20.35 -1.00 -0.22
CA GLU A 123 20.36 -0.38 -1.54
C GLU A 123 20.58 1.14 -1.45
N TYR A 124 19.81 1.84 -0.62
CA TYR A 124 19.89 3.30 -0.46
C TYR A 124 21.28 3.75 0.01
N ARG A 125 21.86 3.05 0.99
CA ARG A 125 23.18 3.38 1.54
C ARG A 125 24.29 3.13 0.53
N ILE A 126 24.25 2.01 -0.19
CA ILE A 126 25.26 1.69 -1.21
C ILE A 126 25.19 2.67 -2.37
N ILE A 127 23.99 3.00 -2.88
CA ILE A 127 23.83 3.99 -3.95
C ILE A 127 24.38 5.36 -3.53
N THR A 128 24.03 5.80 -2.32
CA THR A 128 24.51 7.08 -1.79
C THR A 128 26.02 7.10 -1.68
N LEU A 129 26.62 6.02 -1.16
CA LEU A 129 28.07 5.85 -1.05
C LEU A 129 28.75 5.86 -2.43
N LEU A 130 28.26 5.06 -3.37
CA LEU A 130 28.80 4.98 -4.74
C LEU A 130 28.73 6.35 -5.43
N LYS A 131 27.60 7.06 -5.30
CA LYS A 131 27.44 8.40 -5.88
C LYS A 131 28.47 9.38 -5.32
N THR A 132 28.67 9.42 -4.00
CA THR A 132 29.66 10.29 -3.36
C THR A 132 31.08 10.00 -3.87
N ILE A 133 31.49 8.73 -3.87
CA ILE A 133 32.83 8.31 -4.32
C ILE A 133 33.06 8.70 -5.79
N LEU A 134 32.09 8.45 -6.67
CA LEU A 134 32.24 8.72 -8.10
C LEU A 134 32.29 10.22 -8.40
N VAL A 135 31.52 11.04 -7.67
CA VAL A 135 31.58 12.50 -7.78
C VAL A 135 32.92 13.04 -7.29
N GLU A 136 33.43 12.53 -6.16
CA GLU A 136 34.73 12.93 -5.60
C GLU A 136 35.89 12.66 -6.57
N HIS A 137 35.80 11.57 -7.34
CA HIS A 137 36.80 11.20 -8.34
C HIS A 137 36.56 11.83 -9.73
N ASN A 138 35.65 12.80 -9.85
CA ASN A 138 35.32 13.51 -11.10
C ASN A 138 34.90 12.57 -12.26
N TYR A 139 34.19 11.48 -11.98
CA TYR A 139 33.63 10.63 -13.03
C TYR A 139 32.59 11.39 -13.86
N SER A 140 32.52 11.07 -15.15
CA SER A 140 31.51 11.66 -16.04
C SER A 140 30.08 11.32 -15.58
N ALA A 141 29.13 12.21 -15.87
CA ALA A 141 27.72 12.02 -15.52
C ALA A 141 27.16 10.70 -16.07
N ILE A 142 27.59 10.31 -17.28
CA ILE A 142 27.17 9.04 -17.88
C ILE A 142 27.73 7.82 -17.15
N SER A 143 28.96 7.87 -16.65
CA SER A 143 29.51 6.79 -15.82
C SER A 143 28.74 6.65 -14.52
N ILE A 144 28.41 7.77 -13.86
CA ILE A 144 27.63 7.80 -12.62
C ILE A 144 26.24 7.19 -12.83
N ALA A 145 25.52 7.64 -13.86
CA ALA A 145 24.19 7.12 -14.19
C ALA A 145 24.24 5.62 -14.56
N THR A 146 25.24 5.21 -15.35
CA THR A 146 25.41 3.79 -15.73
C THR A 146 25.58 2.90 -14.50
N ILE A 147 26.45 3.29 -13.57
CA ILE A 147 26.68 2.53 -12.32
C ILE A 147 25.41 2.52 -11.46
N HIS A 148 24.76 3.67 -11.32
CA HIS A 148 23.52 3.81 -10.55
C HIS A 148 22.42 2.86 -11.02
N TYR A 149 22.06 2.93 -12.31
CA TYR A 149 20.98 2.09 -12.85
C TYR A 149 21.38 0.61 -12.92
N SER A 150 22.65 0.29 -13.20
CA SER A 150 23.11 -1.11 -13.18
C SER A 150 22.95 -1.72 -11.78
N PHE A 151 23.28 -0.97 -10.74
CA PHE A 151 23.11 -1.42 -9.36
C PHE A 151 21.63 -1.56 -8.99
N GLN A 152 20.76 -0.63 -9.39
CA GLN A 152 19.31 -0.74 -9.16
C GLN A 152 18.69 -1.93 -9.88
N ILE A 153 19.07 -2.19 -11.13
CA ILE A 153 18.62 -3.37 -11.90
C ILE A 153 19.03 -4.65 -11.18
N LEU A 154 20.27 -4.72 -10.69
CA LEU A 154 20.78 -5.84 -9.91
C LEU A 154 19.96 -6.05 -8.62
N MET A 155 19.75 -4.98 -7.85
CA MET A 155 19.02 -5.04 -6.58
C MET A 155 17.55 -5.39 -6.77
N ALA A 156 16.89 -4.84 -7.79
CA ALA A 156 15.51 -5.17 -8.13
C ALA A 156 15.36 -6.64 -8.56
N THR A 157 16.29 -7.14 -9.37
CA THR A 157 16.33 -8.55 -9.79
C THR A 157 16.57 -9.48 -8.61
N PHE A 158 17.54 -9.16 -7.75
CA PHE A 158 17.82 -9.92 -6.53
C PHE A 158 16.61 -9.99 -5.60
N SER A 159 15.96 -8.85 -5.39
CA SER A 159 14.76 -8.73 -4.55
C SER A 159 13.58 -9.51 -5.14
N LEU A 160 13.40 -9.47 -6.47
CA LEU A 160 12.40 -10.26 -7.17
C LEU A 160 12.57 -11.76 -6.90
N VAL A 161 13.81 -12.26 -6.95
CA VAL A 161 14.12 -13.68 -6.64
C VAL A 161 13.81 -13.99 -5.17
N ILE A 162 14.24 -13.14 -4.23
CA ILE A 162 13.96 -13.29 -2.80
C ILE A 162 12.45 -13.40 -2.55
N PHE A 163 11.67 -12.43 -3.03
CA PHE A 163 10.24 -12.39 -2.74
C PHE A 163 9.47 -13.49 -3.48
N SER A 164 9.87 -13.85 -4.70
CA SER A 164 9.26 -14.96 -5.45
C SER A 164 9.49 -16.33 -4.80
N LYS A 165 10.60 -16.49 -4.07
CA LYS A 165 10.96 -17.75 -3.40
C LYS A 165 10.93 -17.64 -1.88
N ARG A 166 10.36 -16.57 -1.33
CA ARG A 166 10.42 -16.24 0.10
C ARG A 166 10.07 -17.42 0.99
N ILE A 167 8.93 -18.07 0.77
CA ILE A 167 8.49 -19.22 1.60
C ILE A 167 9.54 -20.35 1.60
N LYS A 168 10.13 -20.66 0.44
CA LYS A 168 11.15 -21.72 0.33
C LYS A 168 12.43 -21.30 1.07
N ILE A 169 12.86 -20.06 0.87
CA ILE A 169 14.03 -19.46 1.53
C ILE A 169 13.83 -19.45 3.06
N SER A 170 12.67 -18.98 3.54
CA SER A 170 12.35 -18.93 4.96
C SER A 170 12.28 -20.31 5.59
N LYS A 171 11.74 -21.33 4.89
CA LYS A 171 11.75 -22.70 5.40
C LYS A 171 13.16 -23.28 5.47
N TYR A 172 14.01 -22.97 4.50
CA TYR A 172 15.40 -23.43 4.48
C TYR A 172 16.24 -22.79 5.60
N ILE A 173 16.14 -21.46 5.77
CA ILE A 173 16.94 -20.71 6.75
C ILE A 173 16.38 -20.87 8.18
N LEU A 174 15.06 -20.83 8.32
CA LEU A 174 14.37 -20.75 9.62
C LEU A 174 13.53 -22.00 9.84
N ASN A 175 14.18 -23.17 9.81
CA ASN A 175 13.64 -24.54 9.86
C ASN A 175 12.56 -24.83 10.94
N LYS A 176 12.30 -23.89 11.85
CA LYS A 176 11.33 -23.95 12.96
C LYS A 176 10.16 -22.97 12.86
N MET A 177 10.15 -22.05 11.89
CA MET A 177 9.12 -21.00 11.81
C MET A 177 7.91 -21.46 10.97
N LYS A 178 6.70 -21.31 11.53
CA LYS A 178 5.43 -21.54 10.84
C LYS A 178 5.14 -20.39 9.86
N VAL A 179 5.84 -20.39 8.73
CA VAL A 179 5.65 -19.42 7.65
C VAL A 179 4.56 -19.92 6.70
N SER A 180 3.57 -19.07 6.44
CA SER A 180 2.45 -19.38 5.56
C SER A 180 2.45 -18.46 4.34
N PRO A 181 1.84 -18.89 3.21
CA PRO A 181 1.62 -18.00 2.09
C PRO A 181 0.69 -16.84 2.49
N THR A 182 0.98 -15.66 1.95
CA THR A 182 0.29 -14.40 2.22
C THR A 182 0.04 -13.66 0.91
N ILE A 183 -0.87 -12.67 0.92
CA ILE A 183 -1.12 -11.81 -0.24
C ILE A 183 0.18 -11.11 -0.71
N ALA A 184 1.07 -10.78 0.23
CA ALA A 184 2.34 -10.15 -0.09
C ALA A 184 3.28 -11.03 -0.93
N ASP A 185 3.19 -12.36 -0.84
CA ASP A 185 3.96 -13.27 -1.70
C ASP A 185 3.57 -13.16 -3.18
N GLN A 186 2.33 -12.75 -3.45
CA GLN A 186 1.84 -12.56 -4.82
C GLN A 186 2.16 -11.14 -5.30
N VAL A 187 1.97 -10.14 -4.45
CA VAL A 187 2.05 -8.71 -4.84
C VAL A 187 3.50 -8.19 -4.89
N LEU A 188 4.37 -8.57 -3.93
CA LEU A 188 5.74 -8.04 -3.89
C LEU A 188 6.57 -8.33 -5.15
N PRO A 189 6.53 -9.54 -5.74
CA PRO A 189 7.20 -9.79 -7.02
C PRO A 189 6.79 -8.80 -8.12
N TRP A 190 5.49 -8.48 -8.22
CA TRP A 190 5.01 -7.51 -9.22
C TRP A 190 5.53 -6.10 -8.97
N ILE A 191 5.63 -5.68 -7.71
CA ILE A 191 6.23 -4.38 -7.36
C ILE A 191 7.70 -4.33 -7.79
N TYR A 192 8.46 -5.42 -7.59
CA TYR A 192 9.86 -5.46 -8.01
C TYR A 192 10.04 -5.63 -9.53
N ILE A 193 9.10 -6.27 -10.24
CA ILE A 193 9.04 -6.23 -11.71
C ILE A 193 8.85 -4.78 -12.17
N TYR A 194 7.93 -4.04 -11.55
CA TYR A 194 7.72 -2.62 -11.85
C TYR A 194 9.00 -1.79 -11.64
N LEU A 195 9.67 -1.94 -10.48
CA LEU A 195 10.93 -1.25 -10.20
C LEU A 195 12.05 -1.61 -11.19
N LEU A 196 12.15 -2.89 -11.56
CA LEU A 196 13.10 -3.36 -12.57
C LEU A 196 12.83 -2.72 -13.94
N THR A 197 11.58 -2.70 -14.37
CA THR A 197 11.16 -2.06 -15.62
C THR A 197 11.47 -0.57 -15.61
N LEU A 198 11.18 0.14 -14.51
CA LEU A 198 11.53 1.56 -14.36
C LEU A 198 13.02 1.81 -14.51
N ALA A 199 13.86 1.01 -13.83
CA ALA A 199 15.31 1.18 -13.87
C ALA A 199 15.88 0.93 -15.28
N ILE A 200 15.38 -0.10 -15.98
CA ILE A 200 15.78 -0.40 -17.37
C ILE A 200 15.38 0.73 -18.32
N ILE A 201 14.12 1.17 -18.27
CA ILE A 201 13.64 2.25 -19.15
C ILE A 201 14.41 3.53 -18.88
N SER A 202 14.63 3.89 -17.62
CA SER A 202 15.39 5.09 -17.26
C SER A 202 16.84 5.05 -17.74
N ALA A 203 17.49 3.88 -17.66
CA ALA A 203 18.83 3.70 -18.20
C ALA A 203 18.87 3.90 -19.73
N ILE A 204 17.86 3.38 -20.44
CA ILE A 204 17.72 3.53 -21.90
C ILE A 204 17.47 5.00 -22.25
N GLU A 205 16.47 5.64 -21.63
CA GLU A 205 16.11 7.03 -21.88
C GLU A 205 17.30 7.97 -21.60
N TYR A 206 18.01 7.76 -20.50
CA TYR A 206 19.22 8.52 -20.18
C TYR A 206 20.31 8.34 -21.24
N GLY A 207 20.56 7.10 -21.67
CA GLY A 207 21.54 6.80 -22.71
C GLY A 207 21.19 7.40 -24.07
N LEU A 208 19.91 7.38 -24.46
CA LEU A 208 19.40 8.00 -25.68
C LEU A 208 19.49 9.52 -25.63
N ASN A 209 19.10 10.13 -24.50
CA ASN A 209 19.19 11.58 -24.32
C ASN A 209 20.65 12.05 -24.40
N TYR A 210 21.58 11.34 -23.77
CA TYR A 210 23.00 11.70 -23.80
C TYR A 210 23.63 11.56 -25.20
N LYS A 211 23.32 10.50 -25.95
CA LYS A 211 23.94 10.25 -27.26
C LYS A 211 23.26 10.96 -28.42
N LEU A 212 21.94 11.09 -28.39
CA LEU A 212 21.13 11.53 -29.53
C LEU A 212 20.41 12.86 -29.27
N ASN A 213 20.57 13.49 -28.09
CA ASN A 213 19.85 14.69 -27.65
C ASN A 213 18.31 14.56 -27.77
N PHE A 214 17.79 13.33 -27.67
CA PHE A 214 16.38 13.04 -27.88
C PHE A 214 15.57 13.28 -26.60
N LYS A 215 15.18 14.54 -26.35
CA LYS A 215 14.50 14.95 -25.11
C LYS A 215 13.04 14.49 -24.99
N HIS A 216 12.37 14.17 -26.10
CA HIS A 216 10.94 13.82 -26.10
C HIS A 216 10.62 12.46 -25.46
N LEU A 217 11.62 11.59 -25.27
CA LEU A 217 11.46 10.28 -24.66
C LEU A 217 11.88 10.23 -23.19
N ALA A 218 12.26 11.33 -22.54
CA ALA A 218 12.83 11.32 -21.18
C ALA A 218 11.80 11.25 -20.03
N PHE A 219 10.55 10.84 -20.30
CA PHE A 219 9.48 10.90 -19.31
C PHE A 219 9.77 10.05 -18.08
N VAL A 220 10.18 8.79 -18.25
CA VAL A 220 10.42 7.90 -17.10
C VAL A 220 11.66 8.35 -16.33
N TYR A 221 12.68 8.84 -17.03
CA TYR A 221 13.87 9.42 -16.43
C TYR A 221 13.56 10.67 -15.60
N ASP A 222 12.80 11.62 -16.15
CA ASP A 222 12.48 12.90 -15.49
C ASP A 222 11.60 12.70 -14.23
N TYR A 223 10.75 11.68 -14.24
CA TYR A 223 9.86 11.32 -13.13
C TYR A 223 10.33 10.11 -12.33
N TYR A 224 11.59 9.70 -12.48
CA TYR A 224 12.09 8.43 -11.92
C TYR A 224 11.95 8.34 -10.40
N GLU A 225 12.25 9.42 -9.68
CA GLU A 225 12.12 9.45 -8.22
C GLU A 225 10.65 9.29 -7.79
N GLN A 226 9.74 10.02 -8.43
CA GLN A 226 8.31 9.98 -8.14
C GLN A 226 7.73 8.59 -8.40
N LEU A 227 8.15 7.94 -9.48
CA LEU A 227 7.73 6.57 -9.81
C LEU A 227 8.27 5.55 -8.79
N ASN A 228 9.48 5.74 -8.27
CA ASN A 228 9.98 4.93 -7.14
C ASN A 228 9.15 5.13 -5.86
N TYR A 229 8.72 6.36 -5.58
CA TYR A 229 7.88 6.63 -4.41
C TYR A 229 6.50 5.95 -4.50
N VAL A 230 5.95 5.77 -5.70
CA VAL A 230 4.73 4.97 -5.91
C VAL A 230 4.94 3.52 -5.49
N ALA A 231 6.11 2.93 -5.78
CA ALA A 231 6.44 1.59 -5.32
C ALA A 231 6.57 1.52 -3.79
N MET A 232 7.24 2.49 -3.16
CA MET A 232 7.36 2.58 -1.70
C MET A 232 5.99 2.63 -1.03
N LEU A 233 5.10 3.47 -1.56
CA LEU A 233 3.73 3.60 -1.05
C LEU A 233 2.93 2.31 -1.24
N SER A 234 3.09 1.64 -2.38
CA SER A 234 2.44 0.35 -2.64
C SER A 234 2.87 -0.72 -1.63
N ILE A 235 4.16 -0.75 -1.27
CA ILE A 235 4.69 -1.63 -0.22
C ILE A 235 4.10 -1.29 1.15
N ILE A 236 4.03 0.00 1.51
CA ILE A 236 3.41 0.45 2.77
C ILE A 236 1.94 0.01 2.83
N CYS A 237 1.16 0.25 1.77
CA CYS A 237 -0.25 -0.16 1.70
C CYS A 237 -0.41 -1.68 1.83
N LEU A 238 0.50 -2.46 1.23
CA LEU A 238 0.51 -3.91 1.35
C LEU A 238 0.76 -4.36 2.80
N LEU A 239 1.75 -3.77 3.48
CA LEU A 239 2.03 -4.06 4.89
C LEU A 239 0.83 -3.69 5.79
N PHE A 240 0.22 -2.52 5.58
CA PHE A 240 -1.00 -2.14 6.30
C PHE A 240 -2.14 -3.12 6.05
N THR A 241 -2.32 -3.59 4.81
CA THR A 241 -3.35 -4.58 4.49
C THR A 241 -3.12 -5.89 5.25
N MET A 242 -1.88 -6.33 5.37
CA MET A 242 -1.53 -7.50 6.17
C MET A 242 -1.84 -7.30 7.66
N ILE A 243 -1.51 -6.12 8.21
CA ILE A 243 -1.80 -5.76 9.61
C ILE A 243 -3.31 -5.78 9.86
N VAL A 244 -4.09 -5.08 9.03
CA VAL A 244 -5.56 -5.00 9.17
C VAL A 244 -6.19 -6.39 9.07
N ARG A 245 -5.72 -7.24 8.16
CA ARG A 245 -6.19 -8.62 8.04
C ARG A 245 -5.88 -9.43 9.30
N HIS A 246 -4.66 -9.33 9.82
CA HIS A 246 -4.27 -10.03 11.03
C HIS A 246 -5.11 -9.60 12.25
N GLU A 247 -5.37 -8.29 12.40
CA GLU A 247 -6.25 -7.79 13.46
C GLU A 247 -7.68 -8.33 13.37
N LYS A 248 -8.22 -8.47 12.15
CA LYS A 248 -9.54 -9.10 11.93
C LYS A 248 -9.53 -10.57 12.34
N GLU A 249 -8.47 -11.30 12.00
CA GLU A 249 -8.31 -12.71 12.37
C GLU A 249 -8.24 -12.88 13.91
N LEU A 250 -7.54 -12.00 14.62
CA LEU A 250 -7.49 -12.01 16.09
C LEU A 250 -8.85 -11.72 16.73
N LYS A 251 -9.61 -10.75 16.20
CA LYS A 251 -10.96 -10.42 16.72
C LYS A 251 -11.96 -11.55 16.50
N ASN A 252 -11.94 -12.18 15.33
CA ASN A 252 -12.85 -13.28 15.01
C ASN A 252 -12.46 -14.59 15.70
N GLY A 253 -11.18 -14.80 16.01
CA GLY A 253 -10.72 -15.93 16.81
C GLY A 253 -11.13 -15.85 18.28
N ASN A 254 -11.24 -14.64 18.83
CA ASN A 254 -11.71 -14.41 20.20
C ASN A 254 -13.24 -14.44 20.35
N SER A 255 -14.01 -14.45 19.26
CA SER A 255 -15.49 -14.55 19.31
C SER A 255 -16.00 -16.00 19.28
N GLN A 256 -15.11 -17.00 19.35
CA GLN A 256 -15.46 -18.42 19.40
C GLN A 256 -15.14 -19.08 20.76
N CYS A 257 -14.96 -18.27 21.82
CA CYS A 257 -14.89 -18.73 23.20
C CYS A 257 -16.10 -18.23 23.99
#